data_AF-A0A0D6LBQ5-F1
#
_entry.id   AF-A0A0D6LBQ5-F1
#
_cell.length_a   1.000
_cell.length_b   1.000
_cell.length_c   1.000
_cell.angle_alpha   90.00
_cell.angle_beta   90.00
_cell.angle_gamma   90.00
#
_symmetry.space_group_name_H-M   'P 1'
#
loop_
_entity.id
_entity.type
_entity.pdbx_description
1 polymer ?
#
loop_
_entity_poly.entity_id
_entity_poly.type
_entity_poly.pdbx_seq_one_letter_code
_entity_poly.pdbx_strand_id
1 'polypeptide(L)'
;MIRVRAAHGAQVAPKYHLSSCIIEKVMSTITDAIFCYITNTSEFTANNRTISTEVYAQRFCVDRNVVLGFDSLQNVLGDSRVQYSIVRDPIDRFLSGFVDKCIKYCNFKDHFDDYVIIRYKKGSHGVSKLADEIDSIFSRAHIPYHIRREIRDQLLGEQHINIFRYIVIQLLLEKLDTKLPALHHIPEHAELCLKTYHSLPLSHVDIDADIANRNFYCFTFIHLHYVM
;
A
#
# COMPACT_ATOMS: atom_id res chain seq x y z
N MET A 1 12.67 -21.27 2.02
CA MET A 1 11.44 -21.13 1.20
C MET A 1 10.61 -20.00 1.78
N ILE A 2 10.78 -18.77 1.30
CA ILE A 2 10.09 -17.59 1.83
C ILE A 2 8.75 -17.48 1.11
N ARG A 3 7.65 -17.80 1.80
CA ARG A 3 6.31 -17.48 1.30
C ARG A 3 6.11 -15.97 1.46
N VAL A 4 6.17 -15.24 0.35
CA VAL A 4 5.63 -13.88 0.25
C VAL A 4 4.11 -13.99 0.43
N ARG A 5 3.63 -13.89 1.67
CA ARG A 5 2.19 -13.90 1.99
C ARG A 5 1.65 -12.49 1.79
N ALA A 6 1.23 -12.19 0.56
CA ALA A 6 0.57 -10.94 0.27
C ALA A 6 -0.89 -10.97 0.74
N ALA A 7 -1.36 -9.83 1.25
CA ALA A 7 -2.73 -9.55 1.68
C ALA A 7 -3.70 -9.56 0.48
N HIS A 8 -3.90 -10.74 -0.10
CA HIS A 8 -4.67 -10.93 -1.32
C HIS A 8 -6.15 -11.12 -1.00
N GLY A 9 -6.83 -10.08 -0.52
CA GLY A 9 -8.24 -10.21 -0.11
C GLY A 9 -8.91 -8.88 0.16
N ALA A 10 -10.18 -8.96 0.57
CA ALA A 10 -10.89 -7.81 1.11
C ALA A 10 -10.69 -7.76 2.64
N GLN A 11 -10.37 -6.58 3.15
CA GLN A 11 -10.54 -6.30 4.57
C GLN A 11 -12.02 -6.16 4.86
N VAL A 12 -12.50 -6.69 5.98
CA VAL A 12 -13.92 -6.68 6.35
C VAL A 12 -14.10 -6.20 7.78
N ALA A 13 -15.15 -5.42 8.00
CA ALA A 13 -15.61 -5.07 9.34
C ALA A 13 -17.10 -5.43 9.43
N PRO A 14 -17.44 -6.69 9.79
CA PRO A 14 -18.82 -7.18 9.78
C PRO A 14 -19.78 -6.32 10.59
N LYS A 15 -19.31 -5.79 11.73
CA LYS A 15 -20.06 -4.86 12.58
C LYS A 15 -20.62 -3.64 11.83
N TYR A 16 -19.95 -3.19 10.78
CA TYR A 16 -20.29 -1.99 10.02
C TYR A 16 -20.75 -2.29 8.59
N HIS A 17 -20.94 -3.57 8.23
CA HIS A 17 -21.19 -4.00 6.84
C HIS A 17 -20.24 -3.31 5.85
N LEU A 18 -18.94 -3.26 6.21
CA LEU A 18 -17.93 -2.49 5.49
C LEU A 18 -16.85 -3.43 4.97
N SER A 19 -16.42 -3.21 3.72
CA SER A 19 -15.23 -3.87 3.17
C SER A 19 -14.34 -2.94 2.37
N SER A 20 -13.06 -3.29 2.32
CA SER A 20 -12.09 -2.68 1.42
C SER A 20 -11.36 -3.75 0.63
N CYS A 21 -11.49 -3.73 -0.69
CA CYS A 21 -10.62 -4.52 -1.57
C CYS A 21 -9.19 -3.98 -1.47
N ILE A 22 -8.26 -4.82 -1.01
CA ILE A 22 -6.86 -4.42 -0.88
C ILE A 22 -6.14 -4.60 -2.21
N ILE A 23 -5.57 -3.51 -2.70
CA ILE A 23 -4.68 -3.53 -3.84
C ILE A 23 -3.28 -3.15 -3.36
N GLU A 24 -2.33 -4.03 -3.67
CA GLU A 24 -1.00 -3.95 -3.09
C GLU A 24 -0.28 -2.64 -3.41
N LYS A 25 0.57 -2.22 -2.46
CA LYS A 25 1.46 -1.06 -2.60
C LYS A 25 0.71 0.26 -2.77
N VAL A 26 -0.60 0.28 -2.47
CA VAL A 26 -1.43 1.48 -2.42
C VAL A 26 -2.15 1.52 -1.10
N MET A 27 -1.56 2.21 -0.12
CA MET A 27 -2.12 2.40 1.22
C MET A 27 -2.53 1.10 1.94
N SER A 28 -2.05 -0.07 1.48
CA SER A 28 -2.52 -1.37 1.96
C SER A 28 -2.23 -1.62 3.45
N THR A 29 -1.05 -1.18 3.94
CA THR A 29 -0.71 -1.27 5.37
C THR A 29 -1.59 -0.37 6.22
N ILE A 30 -1.90 0.82 5.72
CA ILE A 30 -2.76 1.78 6.42
C ILE A 30 -4.20 1.29 6.45
N THR A 31 -4.70 0.73 5.35
CA THR A 31 -6.04 0.13 5.32
C THR A 31 -6.14 -1.05 6.29
N ASP A 32 -5.14 -1.94 6.33
CA ASP A 32 -5.09 -3.05 7.29
C ASP A 32 -5.13 -2.54 8.75
N ALA A 33 -4.34 -1.52 9.06
CA ALA A 33 -4.31 -0.88 10.37
C ALA A 33 -5.65 -0.23 10.75
N ILE A 34 -6.30 0.44 9.80
CA ILE A 34 -7.64 1.02 9.99
C ILE A 34 -8.66 -0.07 10.29
N PHE A 35 -8.71 -1.15 9.50
CA PHE A 35 -9.67 -2.24 9.71
C PHE A 35 -9.44 -2.97 11.03
N CYS A 36 -8.17 -3.11 11.43
CA CYS A 36 -7.79 -3.58 12.75
C CYS A 36 -8.36 -2.66 13.86
N TYR A 37 -8.12 -1.35 13.75
CA TYR A 37 -8.55 -0.35 14.73
C TYR A 37 -10.08 -0.25 14.86
N ILE A 38 -10.83 -0.27 13.76
CA ILE A 38 -12.31 -0.15 13.83
C ILE A 38 -12.97 -1.44 14.32
N THR A 39 -12.34 -2.60 14.10
CA THR A 39 -12.88 -3.89 14.54
C THR A 39 -12.68 -4.11 16.03
N ASN A 40 -11.50 -3.78 16.56
CA ASN A 40 -11.21 -3.86 17.99
C ASN A 40 -10.38 -2.67 18.48
N THR A 41 -11.05 -1.53 18.63
CA THR A 41 -10.46 -0.27 19.09
C THR A 41 -9.78 -0.44 20.45
N SER A 42 -10.43 -1.13 21.40
CA SER A 42 -9.91 -1.31 22.76
C SER A 42 -8.61 -2.10 22.80
N GLU A 43 -8.52 -3.23 22.09
CA GLU A 43 -7.31 -4.05 22.03
C GLU A 43 -6.18 -3.32 21.30
N PHE A 44 -6.50 -2.63 20.20
CA PHE A 44 -5.52 -1.87 19.42
C PHE A 44 -4.86 -0.77 20.26
N THR A 45 -5.68 0.03 20.95
CA THR A 45 -5.19 1.12 21.81
C THR A 45 -4.51 0.59 23.08
N ALA A 46 -5.01 -0.48 23.70
CA ALA A 46 -4.39 -1.08 24.88
C ALA A 46 -2.97 -1.61 24.62
N ASN A 47 -2.66 -1.97 23.36
CA ASN A 47 -1.34 -2.40 22.94
C ASN A 47 -0.45 -1.24 22.42
N ASN A 48 -0.82 0.01 22.69
CA ASN A 48 -0.12 1.22 22.25
C ASN A 48 0.14 1.25 20.74
N ARG A 49 -0.81 0.72 19.94
CA ARG A 49 -0.71 0.72 18.48
C ARG A 49 -1.30 2.01 17.92
N THR A 50 -0.70 2.51 16.85
CA THR A 50 -1.21 3.66 16.09
C THR A 50 -1.16 3.31 14.60
N ILE A 51 -2.23 3.62 13.86
CA ILE A 51 -2.38 3.44 12.42
C ILE A 51 -1.18 4.01 11.66
N SER A 52 -0.69 5.18 12.06
CA SER A 52 0.42 5.88 11.40
C SER A 52 1.79 5.23 11.61
N THR A 53 1.96 4.34 12.58
CA THR A 53 3.26 3.66 12.86
C THR A 53 3.26 2.17 12.49
N GLU A 54 2.12 1.65 12.01
CA GLU A 54 2.04 0.27 11.53
C GLU A 54 2.93 0.07 10.30
N VAL A 55 3.78 -0.95 10.36
CA VAL A 55 4.66 -1.37 9.26
C VAL A 55 4.33 -2.78 8.83
N TYR A 56 4.51 -3.07 7.55
CA TYR A 56 4.09 -4.35 6.94
C TYR A 56 4.61 -5.59 7.69
N ALA A 57 5.84 -5.53 8.19
CA ALA A 57 6.50 -6.64 8.89
C ALA A 57 6.00 -6.88 10.32
N GLN A 58 5.36 -5.90 10.95
CA GLN A 58 4.96 -5.96 12.37
C GLN A 58 3.49 -5.60 12.57
N ARG A 59 2.63 -5.93 11.60
CA ARG A 59 1.21 -5.58 11.66
C ARG A 59 0.55 -6.23 12.88
N PHE A 60 -0.24 -5.47 13.64
CA PHE A 60 -0.88 -6.01 14.84
C PHE A 60 -1.95 -7.08 14.52
N CYS A 61 -2.80 -6.81 13.54
CA CYS A 61 -3.90 -7.69 13.14
C CYS A 61 -3.57 -8.58 11.92
N VAL A 62 -2.39 -9.20 11.86
CA VAL A 62 -2.02 -10.06 10.71
C VAL A 62 -3.10 -11.09 10.41
N ASP A 63 -3.59 -11.09 9.18
CA ASP A 63 -4.61 -12.03 8.64
C ASP A 63 -5.91 -12.08 9.44
N ARG A 64 -6.15 -11.11 10.35
CA ARG A 64 -7.44 -10.91 10.98
C ARG A 64 -8.27 -10.02 10.06
N ASN A 65 -9.58 -10.26 10.00
CA ASN A 65 -10.50 -9.44 9.20
C ASN A 65 -10.24 -9.46 7.69
N VAL A 66 -9.56 -10.49 7.18
CA VAL A 66 -9.33 -10.68 5.75
C VAL A 66 -10.20 -11.81 5.24
N VAL A 67 -10.91 -11.56 4.15
CA VAL A 67 -11.62 -12.61 3.39
C VAL A 67 -11.02 -12.75 2.00
N LEU A 68 -10.90 -14.00 1.57
CA LEU A 68 -10.38 -14.35 0.25
C LEU A 68 -11.54 -14.69 -0.68
N GLY A 69 -11.64 -13.95 -1.79
CA GLY A 69 -12.65 -14.17 -2.82
C GLY A 69 -13.99 -13.47 -2.53
N PHE A 70 -14.70 -13.16 -3.62
CA PHE A 70 -15.95 -12.41 -3.57
C PHE A 70 -17.09 -13.21 -2.92
N ASP A 71 -17.18 -14.53 -3.16
CA ASP A 71 -18.22 -15.38 -2.53
C ASP A 71 -18.09 -15.41 -1.01
N SER A 72 -16.86 -15.50 -0.50
CA SER A 72 -16.59 -15.43 0.94
C SER A 72 -16.98 -14.07 1.52
N LEU A 73 -16.68 -12.99 0.79
CA LEU A 73 -17.08 -11.63 1.16
C LEU A 73 -18.61 -11.51 1.25
N GLN A 74 -19.31 -12.07 0.25
CA GLN A 74 -20.76 -12.12 0.21
C GLN A 74 -21.36 -12.86 1.41
N ASN A 75 -20.79 -14.01 1.76
CA ASN A 75 -21.24 -14.80 2.90
C ASN A 75 -21.03 -14.08 4.24
N VAL A 76 -19.98 -13.26 4.36
CA VAL A 76 -19.64 -12.58 5.61
C VAL A 76 -20.43 -11.28 5.80
N LEU A 77 -20.68 -10.53 4.72
CA LEU A 77 -21.27 -9.18 4.81
C LEU A 77 -22.68 -9.05 4.24
N GLY A 78 -23.12 -9.97 3.38
CA GLY A 78 -24.36 -9.88 2.62
C GLY A 78 -24.34 -8.79 1.53
N ASP A 79 -25.43 -8.68 0.76
CA ASP A 79 -25.53 -7.77 -0.39
C ASP A 79 -25.48 -6.29 0.01
N SER A 80 -26.14 -5.94 1.12
CA SER A 80 -26.20 -4.57 1.62
C SER A 80 -24.95 -4.22 2.41
N ARG A 81 -23.89 -3.83 1.70
CA ARG A 81 -22.61 -3.40 2.30
C ARG A 81 -22.05 -2.14 1.65
N VAL A 82 -21.26 -1.39 2.42
CA VAL A 82 -20.40 -0.34 1.88
C VAL A 82 -19.08 -1.00 1.50
N GLN A 83 -18.70 -0.91 0.23
CA GLN A 83 -17.43 -1.46 -0.24
C GLN A 83 -16.64 -0.41 -1.01
N TYR A 84 -15.34 -0.35 -0.76
CA TYR A 84 -14.47 0.61 -1.42
C TYR A 84 -13.13 -0.01 -1.79
N SER A 85 -12.38 0.69 -2.62
CA SER A 85 -10.99 0.35 -2.90
C SER A 85 -10.17 1.59 -3.15
N ILE A 86 -8.92 1.56 -2.68
CA ILE A 86 -7.96 2.63 -2.90
C ILE A 86 -7.08 2.25 -4.10
N VAL A 87 -7.18 3.04 -5.15
CA VAL A 87 -6.37 2.90 -6.37
C VAL A 87 -5.37 4.05 -6.45
N ARG A 88 -4.17 3.80 -6.98
CA ARG A 88 -3.22 4.87 -7.24
C ARG A 88 -3.59 5.56 -8.54
N ASP A 89 -3.64 6.89 -8.53
CA ASP A 89 -3.82 7.67 -9.74
C ASP A 89 -2.54 7.64 -10.63
N PRO A 90 -2.66 7.47 -11.96
CA PRO A 90 -3.88 7.27 -12.74
C PRO A 90 -4.42 5.83 -12.68
N ILE A 91 -5.76 5.71 -12.57
CA ILE A 91 -6.45 4.43 -12.35
C ILE A 91 -6.17 3.39 -13.44
N ASP A 92 -6.07 3.78 -14.71
CA ASP A 92 -6.01 2.84 -15.84
C ASP A 92 -4.68 2.08 -15.89
N ARG A 93 -3.59 2.77 -15.54
CA ARG A 93 -2.26 2.17 -15.37
C ARG A 93 -2.22 1.23 -14.18
N PHE A 94 -3.03 1.50 -13.17
CA PHE A 94 -3.12 0.68 -11.98
C PHE A 94 -3.91 -0.60 -12.25
N LEU A 95 -5.12 -0.48 -12.80
CA LEU A 95 -5.97 -1.63 -13.10
C LEU A 95 -5.26 -2.60 -14.03
N SER A 96 -4.61 -2.12 -15.10
CA SER A 96 -3.82 -2.98 -16.01
C SER A 96 -2.68 -3.75 -15.33
N GLY A 97 -2.05 -3.19 -14.29
CA GLY A 97 -0.95 -3.84 -13.56
C GLY A 97 -1.42 -4.81 -12.46
N PHE A 98 -2.69 -4.75 -12.05
CA PHE A 98 -3.23 -5.54 -10.94
C PHE A 98 -4.50 -6.32 -11.32
N VAL A 99 -4.80 -6.45 -12.63
CA VAL A 99 -6.02 -7.11 -13.16
C VAL A 99 -6.26 -8.47 -12.51
N ASP A 100 -5.24 -9.33 -12.45
CA ASP A 100 -5.36 -10.68 -11.89
C ASP A 100 -5.90 -10.66 -10.45
N LYS A 101 -5.37 -9.76 -9.61
CA LYS A 101 -5.80 -9.61 -8.22
C LYS A 101 -7.20 -8.99 -8.11
N CYS A 102 -7.48 -8.00 -8.95
CA CYS A 102 -8.79 -7.33 -8.98
C CYS A 102 -9.91 -8.29 -9.40
N ILE A 103 -9.65 -9.18 -10.36
CA ILE A 103 -10.60 -10.21 -10.81
C ILE A 103 -10.73 -11.29 -9.74
N LYS A 104 -9.61 -11.84 -9.27
CA LYS A 104 -9.64 -13.03 -8.41
C LYS A 104 -10.24 -12.79 -7.02
N TYR A 105 -9.96 -11.64 -6.40
CA TYR A 105 -10.32 -11.43 -4.99
C TYR A 105 -11.47 -10.44 -4.80
N CYS A 106 -11.61 -9.48 -5.71
CA CYS A 106 -12.58 -8.39 -5.57
C CYS A 106 -13.66 -8.41 -6.65
N ASN A 107 -13.56 -9.34 -7.61
CA ASN A 107 -14.43 -9.47 -8.77
C ASN A 107 -14.81 -8.13 -9.44
N PHE A 108 -13.82 -7.25 -9.64
CA PHE A 108 -14.05 -5.96 -10.30
C PHE A 108 -14.57 -6.10 -11.72
N LYS A 109 -14.43 -7.26 -12.36
CA LYS A 109 -14.97 -7.48 -13.69
C LYS A 109 -16.50 -7.35 -13.70
N ASP A 110 -17.15 -7.92 -12.69
CA ASP A 110 -18.61 -8.02 -12.66
C ASP A 110 -19.24 -7.00 -11.67
N HIS A 111 -18.46 -6.52 -10.70
CA HIS A 111 -18.95 -5.68 -9.59
C HIS A 111 -18.27 -4.32 -9.47
N PHE A 112 -17.62 -3.81 -10.52
CA PHE A 112 -16.88 -2.54 -10.45
C PHE A 112 -17.72 -1.38 -9.89
N ASP A 113 -18.96 -1.26 -10.36
CA ASP A 113 -19.86 -0.16 -10.02
C ASP A 113 -20.38 -0.22 -8.58
N ASP A 114 -20.26 -1.39 -7.95
CA ASP A 114 -20.62 -1.58 -6.54
C ASP A 114 -19.55 -0.99 -5.61
N TYR A 115 -18.34 -0.69 -6.10
CA TYR A 115 -17.24 -0.14 -5.30
C TYR A 115 -17.16 1.39 -5.37
N VAL A 116 -16.98 2.00 -4.20
CA VAL A 116 -16.46 3.38 -4.14
C VAL A 116 -14.96 3.35 -4.43
N ILE A 117 -14.54 3.95 -5.53
CA ILE A 117 -13.12 3.99 -5.93
C ILE A 117 -12.46 5.29 -5.45
N ILE A 118 -11.57 5.16 -4.46
CA ILE A 118 -10.78 6.28 -3.94
C ILE A 118 -9.49 6.42 -4.77
N ARG A 119 -9.32 7.57 -5.41
CA ARG A 119 -8.17 7.85 -6.29
C ARG A 119 -7.05 8.53 -5.52
N TYR A 120 -6.16 7.73 -4.95
CA TYR A 120 -5.05 8.21 -4.15
C TYR A 120 -3.96 8.87 -5.01
N LYS A 121 -3.59 10.10 -4.62
CA LYS A 121 -2.44 10.85 -5.14
C LYS A 121 -1.40 11.03 -4.04
N LYS A 122 -0.12 10.99 -4.39
CA LYS A 122 0.96 11.29 -3.44
C LYS A 122 0.96 12.77 -3.04
N GLY A 123 1.55 13.06 -1.88
CA GLY A 123 1.69 14.42 -1.33
C GLY A 123 0.60 14.77 -0.33
N SER A 124 0.82 15.83 0.45
CA SER A 124 -0.05 16.26 1.55
C SER A 124 -1.50 16.48 1.10
N HIS A 125 -1.71 17.13 -0.04
CA HIS A 125 -3.04 17.34 -0.61
C HIS A 125 -3.76 16.03 -0.96
N GLY A 126 -3.03 15.07 -1.55
CA GLY A 126 -3.59 13.77 -1.90
C GLY A 126 -3.95 12.91 -0.69
N VAL A 127 -3.14 13.00 0.38
CA VAL A 127 -3.45 12.37 1.69
C VAL A 127 -4.65 13.04 2.35
N SER A 128 -4.75 14.37 2.29
CA SER A 128 -5.91 15.11 2.81
C SER A 128 -7.20 14.66 2.13
N LYS A 129 -7.19 14.62 0.79
CA LYS A 129 -8.34 14.17 0.02
C LYS A 129 -8.71 12.71 0.30
N LEU A 130 -7.71 11.84 0.44
CA LEU A 130 -7.92 10.45 0.86
C LEU A 130 -8.61 10.38 2.23
N ALA A 131 -8.17 11.19 3.20
CA ALA A 131 -8.76 11.22 4.53
C ALA A 131 -10.21 11.73 4.51
N ASP A 132 -10.53 12.72 3.67
CA ASP A 132 -11.90 13.21 3.46
C ASP A 132 -12.82 12.12 2.86
N GLU A 133 -12.33 11.40 1.84
CA GLU A 133 -13.10 10.33 1.19
C GLU A 133 -13.33 9.13 2.12
N ILE A 134 -12.30 8.71 2.87
CA ILE A 134 -12.43 7.66 3.88
C ILE A 134 -13.44 8.07 4.96
N ASP A 135 -13.37 9.30 5.47
CA ASP A 135 -14.29 9.79 6.50
C ASP A 135 -15.76 9.72 6.03
N SER A 136 -16.01 10.14 4.79
CA SER A 136 -17.33 10.08 4.16
C SER A 136 -17.85 8.64 4.03
N ILE A 137 -17.02 7.71 3.58
CA ILE A 137 -17.36 6.28 3.48
C ILE A 137 -17.68 5.71 4.87
N PHE A 138 -16.86 6.03 5.87
CA PHE A 138 -17.02 5.50 7.23
C PHE A 138 -18.23 6.10 7.94
N SER A 139 -18.56 7.36 7.65
CA SER A 139 -19.79 7.98 8.09
C SER A 139 -21.02 7.24 7.54
N ARG A 140 -21.02 6.90 6.25
CA ARG A 140 -22.08 6.09 5.61
C ARG A 140 -22.18 4.67 6.17
N ALA A 141 -21.07 4.09 6.60
CA ALA A 141 -21.01 2.81 7.30
C ALA A 141 -21.38 2.90 8.80
N HIS A 142 -21.83 4.08 9.25
CA HIS A 142 -22.23 4.34 10.64
C HIS A 142 -21.11 4.12 11.67
N ILE A 143 -19.84 4.31 11.27
CA ILE A 143 -18.72 4.26 12.20
C ILE A 143 -18.77 5.50 13.11
N PRO A 144 -18.67 5.33 14.45
CA PRO A 144 -18.74 6.44 15.41
C PRO A 144 -17.76 7.58 15.11
N TYR A 145 -18.21 8.82 15.30
CA TYR A 145 -17.43 10.02 14.99
C TYR A 145 -16.03 10.03 15.63
N HIS A 146 -15.91 9.63 16.90
CA HIS A 146 -14.62 9.64 17.60
C HIS A 146 -13.60 8.68 16.97
N ILE A 147 -14.03 7.51 16.48
CA ILE A 147 -13.18 6.56 15.76
C ILE A 147 -12.75 7.16 14.42
N ARG A 148 -13.69 7.76 13.68
CA ARG A 148 -13.39 8.38 12.37
C ARG A 148 -12.42 9.55 12.49
N ARG A 149 -12.62 10.40 13.50
CA ARG A 149 -11.73 11.52 13.82
C ARG A 149 -10.32 11.03 14.10
N GLU A 150 -10.16 10.00 14.94
CA GLU A 150 -8.84 9.41 15.23
C GLU A 150 -8.13 8.91 13.96
N ILE A 151 -8.85 8.19 13.10
CA ILE A 151 -8.30 7.73 11.81
C ILE A 151 -7.85 8.91 10.95
N ARG A 152 -8.69 9.95 10.86
CA ARG A 152 -8.38 11.16 10.09
C ARG A 152 -7.13 11.85 10.64
N ASP A 153 -7.06 12.07 11.95
CA ASP A 153 -5.94 12.75 12.59
C ASP A 153 -4.63 11.98 12.39
N GLN A 154 -4.68 10.64 12.49
CA GLN A 154 -3.53 9.80 12.21
C GLN A 154 -3.12 9.84 10.73
N LEU A 155 -4.07 9.78 9.79
CA LEU A 155 -3.79 9.89 8.35
C LEU A 155 -3.12 11.21 7.96
N LEU A 156 -3.53 12.31 8.60
CA LEU A 156 -2.99 13.66 8.35
C LEU A 156 -1.71 13.96 9.13
N GLY A 157 -1.34 13.10 10.09
CA GLY A 157 -0.14 13.27 10.91
C GLY A 157 1.16 13.23 10.10
N GLU A 158 2.17 13.98 10.57
CA GLU A 158 3.46 14.19 9.88
C GLU A 158 4.23 12.89 9.55
N GLN A 159 3.93 11.79 10.24
CA GLN A 159 4.60 10.50 10.04
C GLN A 159 4.28 9.83 8.68
N HIS A 160 3.18 10.18 8.02
CA HIS A 160 2.81 9.62 6.72
C HIS A 160 3.79 9.98 5.60
N ILE A 161 4.52 11.09 5.72
CA ILE A 161 5.55 11.51 4.74
C ILE A 161 6.74 10.52 4.73
N ASN A 162 7.03 9.87 5.86
CA ASN A 162 8.14 8.92 5.98
C ASN A 162 7.78 7.47 5.63
N ILE A 163 6.51 7.07 5.72
CA ILE A 163 6.05 5.72 5.34
C ILE A 163 6.25 5.46 3.84
N PHE A 164 5.97 6.46 2.99
CA PHE A 164 6.23 6.34 1.54
C PHE A 164 7.72 6.21 1.21
N ARG A 165 8.59 6.79 2.04
CA ARG A 165 10.05 6.72 1.90
C ARG A 165 10.56 5.31 2.25
N TYR A 166 10.03 4.70 3.31
CA TYR A 166 10.34 3.33 3.71
C TYR A 166 9.81 2.27 2.74
N ILE A 167 8.61 2.45 2.18
CA ILE A 167 8.05 1.50 1.19
C ILE A 167 8.95 1.43 -0.06
N VAL A 168 9.49 2.56 -0.54
CA VAL A 168 10.39 2.58 -1.70
C VAL A 168 11.74 1.94 -1.37
N ILE A 169 12.31 2.22 -0.20
CA ILE A 169 13.57 1.60 0.25
C ILE A 169 13.41 0.09 0.44
N GLN A 170 12.31 -0.38 1.05
CA GLN A 170 12.03 -1.81 1.21
C GLN A 170 11.81 -2.53 -0.13
N LEU A 171 11.10 -1.90 -1.08
CA LEU A 171 10.96 -2.43 -2.43
C LEU A 171 12.27 -2.50 -3.22
N LEU A 172 13.20 -1.57 -2.96
CA LEU A 172 14.54 -1.61 -3.55
C LEU A 172 15.38 -2.73 -2.93
N LEU A 173 15.30 -2.93 -1.61
CA LEU A 173 15.99 -4.02 -0.91
C LEU A 173 15.46 -5.41 -1.32
N GLU A 174 14.15 -5.60 -1.47
CA GLU A 174 13.56 -6.86 -1.94
C GLU A 174 13.97 -7.19 -3.40
N LYS A 175 14.11 -6.18 -4.26
CA LYS A 175 14.60 -6.36 -5.64
C LYS A 175 16.10 -6.64 -5.71
N LEU A 176 16.87 -6.19 -4.72
CA LEU A 176 18.30 -6.51 -4.58
C LEU A 176 18.49 -7.94 -4.06
N ASP A 177 17.74 -8.36 -3.04
CA ASP A 177 17.82 -9.72 -2.47
C ASP A 177 17.38 -10.82 -3.45
N THR A 178 16.36 -10.54 -4.28
CA THR A 178 15.89 -11.51 -5.28
C THR A 178 16.84 -11.67 -6.48
N LYS A 179 17.81 -10.76 -6.65
CA LYS A 179 18.89 -10.89 -7.64
C LYS A 179 20.22 -11.40 -7.06
N LEU A 180 20.31 -11.54 -5.73
CA LEU A 180 21.55 -11.95 -5.04
C LEU A 180 21.95 -13.43 -5.18
N PRO A 181 21.11 -14.42 -5.56
CA PRO A 181 21.62 -15.78 -5.73
C PRO A 181 22.52 -15.98 -6.96
N ALA A 182 22.65 -14.97 -7.84
CA ALA A 182 23.33 -15.10 -9.13
C ALA A 182 24.59 -14.25 -9.30
N LEU A 183 25.11 -13.60 -8.24
CA LEU A 183 26.24 -12.66 -8.36
C LEU A 183 27.33 -12.96 -7.33
N HIS A 184 28.04 -14.07 -7.56
CA HIS A 184 29.29 -14.36 -6.83
C HIS A 184 30.53 -13.61 -7.37
N HIS A 185 30.34 -12.70 -8.34
CA HIS A 185 31.38 -11.77 -8.76
C HIS A 185 30.74 -10.45 -9.24
N ILE A 186 30.85 -9.40 -8.43
CA ILE A 186 30.83 -8.03 -8.96
C ILE A 186 32.07 -7.30 -8.41
N PRO A 187 32.91 -6.69 -9.26
CA PRO A 187 34.11 -5.94 -8.85
C PRO A 187 33.74 -4.57 -8.24
N GLU A 188 34.76 -3.86 -7.72
CA GLU A 188 34.79 -2.54 -7.05
C GLU A 188 33.88 -1.41 -7.60
N HIS A 189 33.25 -1.57 -8.77
CA HIS A 189 32.40 -0.57 -9.41
C HIS A 189 30.99 -0.47 -8.80
N ALA A 190 30.48 -1.53 -8.14
CA ALA A 190 29.21 -1.47 -7.41
C ALA A 190 29.28 -0.57 -6.16
N GLU A 191 30.47 -0.47 -5.56
CA GLU A 191 30.72 0.37 -4.39
C GLU A 191 30.67 1.88 -4.75
N LEU A 192 31.03 2.22 -5.98
CA LEU A 192 30.97 3.60 -6.50
C LEU A 192 29.52 4.09 -6.68
N CYS A 193 28.60 3.19 -7.04
CA CYS A 193 27.17 3.50 -7.19
C CYS A 193 26.52 3.80 -5.82
N LEU A 194 26.90 3.05 -4.78
CA LEU A 194 26.46 3.25 -3.40
C LEU A 194 27.05 4.52 -2.77
N LYS A 195 28.34 4.83 -3.01
CA LYS A 195 28.99 6.05 -2.49
C LYS A 195 28.42 7.34 -3.08
N THR A 196 27.96 7.30 -4.33
CA THR A 196 27.32 8.46 -5.00
C THR A 196 25.92 8.75 -4.44
N TYR A 197 25.19 7.73 -3.97
CA TYR A 197 23.87 7.89 -3.35
C TYR A 197 23.92 8.51 -1.95
N HIS A 198 25.01 8.29 -1.20
CA HIS A 198 25.17 8.78 0.18
C HIS A 198 25.64 10.25 0.27
N SER A 199 25.97 10.91 -0.84
CA SER A 199 26.64 12.22 -0.85
C SER A 199 25.83 13.39 -1.45
N LEU A 200 24.54 13.22 -1.77
CA LEU A 200 23.72 14.28 -2.37
C LEU A 200 23.06 15.21 -1.31
N PRO A 201 23.24 16.55 -1.41
CA PRO A 201 22.69 17.49 -0.43
C PRO A 201 21.19 17.74 -0.61
N LEU A 202 20.53 18.05 0.51
CA LEU A 202 19.08 18.11 0.76
C LEU A 202 18.27 19.24 0.09
N SER A 203 18.78 19.94 -0.92
CA SER A 203 18.08 21.12 -1.47
C SER A 203 17.79 21.02 -2.96
N HIS A 204 16.49 21.07 -3.28
CA HIS A 204 15.91 21.42 -4.59
C HIS A 204 16.50 20.71 -5.82
N VAL A 205 16.11 19.46 -6.06
CA VAL A 205 16.24 18.83 -7.38
C VAL A 205 15.00 17.98 -7.65
N ASP A 206 14.34 18.18 -8.80
CA ASP A 206 13.27 17.31 -9.31
C ASP A 206 13.81 15.89 -9.52
N ILE A 207 13.49 15.02 -8.55
CA ILE A 207 14.06 13.67 -8.40
C ILE A 207 13.64 12.74 -9.56
N ASP A 208 12.52 13.01 -10.24
CA ASP A 208 11.98 12.11 -11.26
C ASP A 208 12.74 12.17 -12.60
N ALA A 209 13.31 13.32 -12.99
CA ALA A 209 14.04 13.42 -14.26
C ALA A 209 15.44 12.79 -14.17
N ASP A 210 16.12 12.94 -13.03
CA ASP A 210 17.52 12.51 -12.88
C ASP A 210 17.62 11.01 -12.49
N ILE A 211 16.63 10.47 -11.75
CA ILE A 211 16.55 9.03 -11.45
C ILE A 211 16.13 8.21 -12.67
N ALA A 212 15.24 8.73 -13.53
CA ALA A 212 14.88 8.05 -14.77
C ALA A 212 16.07 7.98 -15.74
N ASN A 213 16.83 9.07 -15.88
CA ASN A 213 18.00 9.11 -16.76
C ASN A 213 19.15 8.23 -16.25
N ARG A 214 19.48 8.27 -14.95
CA ARG A 214 20.60 7.50 -14.40
C ARG A 214 20.30 6.01 -14.22
N ASN A 215 19.05 5.63 -13.96
CA ASN A 215 18.65 4.22 -14.04
C ASN A 215 18.74 3.68 -15.46
N PHE A 216 18.51 4.52 -16.48
CA PHE A 216 18.76 4.13 -17.86
C PHE A 216 20.26 3.83 -18.06
N TYR A 217 21.16 4.74 -17.69
CA TYR A 217 22.61 4.50 -17.82
C TYR A 217 23.11 3.26 -17.10
N CYS A 218 22.64 2.97 -15.88
CA CYS A 218 23.01 1.72 -15.18
C CYS A 218 22.45 0.47 -15.85
N PHE A 219 21.23 0.51 -16.40
CA PHE A 219 20.64 -0.63 -17.08
C PHE A 219 21.25 -0.85 -18.48
N THR A 220 21.56 0.22 -19.22
CA THR A 220 22.15 0.14 -20.56
C THR A 220 23.62 -0.32 -20.50
N PHE A 221 24.38 0.06 -19.48
CA PHE A 221 25.78 -0.39 -19.33
C PHE A 221 25.88 -1.90 -19.05
N ILE A 222 24.95 -2.45 -18.27
CA ILE A 222 24.87 -3.90 -18.01
C ILE A 222 24.45 -4.66 -19.27
N HIS A 223 23.55 -4.08 -20.07
CA HIS A 223 23.03 -4.75 -21.28
C HIS A 223 24.01 -4.76 -22.45
N LEU A 224 24.93 -3.77 -22.55
CA LEU A 224 25.93 -3.71 -23.63
C LEU A 224 27.19 -4.55 -23.37
N HIS A 225 27.51 -4.88 -22.12
CA HIS A 225 28.75 -5.62 -21.79
C HIS A 225 28.56 -7.12 -21.52
N TYR A 226 27.32 -7.59 -21.35
CA TYR A 226 27.03 -8.98 -20.95
C TYR A 226 26.08 -9.73 -21.90
N VAL A 227 25.79 -9.17 -23.09
CA VAL A 227 25.10 -9.87 -24.18
C VAL A 227 25.95 -9.79 -25.45
N MET A 228 27.11 -10.47 -25.40
CA MET A 228 27.79 -11.10 -26.53
C MET A 228 28.49 -12.36 -26.00
#